data_AF-A0A936NR07-F1
#
_entry.id   AF-A0A936NR07-F1
#
_cell.length_a   1.000
_cell.length_b   1.000
_cell.length_c   1.000
_cell.angle_alpha   90.00
_cell.angle_beta   90.00
_cell.angle_gamma   90.00
#
_symmetry.space_group_name_H-M   'P 1'
#
loop_
_entity.id
_entity.type
_entity.pdbx_description
1 polymer ?
#
loop_
_entity_poly.entity_id
_entity_poly.type
_entity_poly.pdbx_seq_one_letter_code
_entity_poly.pdbx_strand_id
1 'polypeptide(L)'
;MQLQAFRSIGSIIAILLICIPGAFADDQTGKKTPSSPKRISFSEALSLLENEEEGNLSHQPRRFSRTRLRDGRVLETFYPLTTPARSGKARRITVAGYGVIYESEAALREATRPRHMLEDLIPDGNEIVNNLPQLVERLENRLRLGRGRLDFTRASLRRIDAWLAGYQRSRTTAQTDPLLFQELTAYYGETIRRLLNGQWRIHNERVGNSHVQTEPNIRYSAGGASRELKPWSSVISALYDEDNRGIGLTRVLDSDLKVESKK
;
A
#
# COMPACT_ATOMS: atom_id res chain seq x y z
N MET A 1 -37.51 58.08 15.50
CA MET A 1 -38.68 58.19 16.39
C MET A 1 -39.93 57.96 15.54
N GLN A 2 -40.51 56.76 15.61
CA GLN A 2 -41.91 56.39 15.29
C GLN A 2 -41.96 54.86 15.07
N LEU A 3 -42.75 54.20 15.91
CA LEU A 3 -43.13 52.79 15.87
C LEU A 3 -43.91 52.48 14.58
N GLN A 4 -43.89 51.23 14.11
CA GLN A 4 -45.13 50.46 14.01
C GLN A 4 -44.90 48.96 13.87
N ALA A 5 -45.59 48.23 14.74
CA ALA A 5 -45.69 46.79 14.81
C ALA A 5 -46.75 46.28 13.82
N PHE A 6 -46.48 45.14 13.19
CA PHE A 6 -47.52 44.26 12.63
C PHE A 6 -47.34 42.86 13.21
N ARG A 7 -48.36 42.42 13.95
CA ARG A 7 -48.64 41.03 14.28
C ARG A 7 -49.51 40.44 13.16
N SER A 8 -49.23 39.22 12.71
CA SER A 8 -50.26 38.27 12.24
C SER A 8 -49.63 36.87 12.07
N ILE A 9 -50.02 35.88 12.89
CA ILE A 9 -50.84 34.71 12.52
C ILE A 9 -50.18 33.92 11.37
N GLY A 10 -49.56 32.76 11.57
CA GLY A 10 -50.14 31.55 12.15
C GLY A 10 -50.33 30.52 11.03
N SER A 11 -49.42 29.56 10.91
CA SER A 11 -49.65 28.29 10.21
C SER A 11 -48.64 27.26 10.69
N ILE A 12 -49.10 26.42 11.61
CA ILE A 12 -48.43 25.20 12.03
C ILE A 12 -48.71 24.17 10.94
N ILE A 13 -47.73 23.92 10.08
CA ILE A 13 -47.78 22.79 9.15
C ILE A 13 -47.23 21.58 9.91
N ALA A 14 -48.14 20.74 10.38
CA ALA A 14 -47.82 19.41 10.90
C ALA A 14 -47.49 18.50 9.70
N ILE A 15 -46.19 18.29 9.45
CA ILE A 15 -45.74 17.28 8.47
C ILE A 15 -45.78 15.92 9.17
N LEU A 16 -46.79 15.14 8.81
CA LEU A 16 -46.95 13.73 9.18
C LEU A 16 -45.88 12.91 8.45
N LEU A 17 -44.75 12.64 9.13
CA LEU A 17 -43.76 11.68 8.64
C LEU A 17 -44.30 10.26 8.82
N ILE A 18 -44.73 9.66 7.72
CA ILE A 18 -45.04 8.23 7.64
C ILE A 18 -43.70 7.49 7.54
N CYS A 19 -43.23 6.94 8.66
CA CYS A 19 -42.11 6.01 8.69
C CYS A 19 -42.55 4.66 8.12
N ILE A 20 -42.24 4.41 6.85
CA ILE A 20 -42.28 3.07 6.27
C ILE A 20 -40.97 2.37 6.69
N PRO A 21 -41.01 1.28 7.48
CA PRO A 21 -39.83 0.45 7.69
C PRO A 21 -39.53 -0.32 6.41
N GLY A 22 -38.78 0.31 5.51
CA GLY A 22 -38.08 -0.40 4.44
C GLY A 22 -37.00 -1.25 5.08
N ALA A 23 -37.26 -2.55 5.17
CA ALA A 23 -36.26 -3.55 5.49
C ALA A 23 -35.18 -3.53 4.40
N PHE A 24 -34.15 -2.70 4.59
CA PHE A 24 -32.86 -2.94 3.96
C PHE A 24 -32.28 -4.18 4.64
N ALA A 25 -32.51 -5.33 4.01
CA ALA A 25 -31.65 -6.48 4.20
C ALA A 25 -30.24 -6.04 3.79
N ASP A 26 -29.47 -5.62 4.78
CA ASP A 26 -28.03 -5.49 4.71
C ASP A 26 -27.52 -6.90 4.42
N ASP A 27 -27.32 -7.20 3.13
CA ASP A 27 -26.64 -8.42 2.68
C ASP A 27 -25.17 -8.28 3.06
N GLN A 28 -24.91 -8.39 4.36
CA GLN A 28 -23.60 -8.64 4.93
C GLN A 28 -23.22 -10.07 4.59
N THR A 29 -23.06 -10.37 3.30
CA THR A 29 -22.11 -11.39 2.89
C THR A 29 -20.76 -10.89 3.37
N GLY A 30 -20.39 -11.27 4.60
CA GLY A 30 -19.10 -10.97 5.18
C GLY A 30 -18.05 -11.32 4.13
N LYS A 31 -17.38 -10.29 3.61
CA LYS A 31 -16.28 -10.41 2.65
C LYS A 31 -15.20 -11.21 3.38
N LYS A 32 -15.29 -12.54 3.34
CA LYS A 32 -14.27 -13.43 3.89
C LYS A 32 -13.01 -13.03 3.17
N THR A 33 -12.08 -12.43 3.91
CA THR A 33 -10.74 -12.17 3.41
C THR A 33 -10.25 -13.50 2.85
N PRO A 34 -9.89 -13.58 1.55
CA PRO A 34 -9.47 -14.84 0.95
C PRO A 34 -8.34 -15.40 1.80
N SER A 35 -8.44 -16.67 2.23
CA SER A 35 -7.40 -17.20 3.10
C SER A 35 -6.07 -17.23 2.35
N SER A 36 -5.00 -16.97 3.09
CA SER A 36 -3.66 -16.90 2.50
C SER A 36 -3.30 -18.25 1.86
N PRO A 37 -2.54 -18.24 0.74
CA PRO A 37 -2.11 -19.47 0.10
C PRO A 37 -1.41 -20.40 1.09
N LYS A 38 -1.85 -21.66 1.15
CA LYS A 38 -1.29 -22.65 2.07
C LYS A 38 -0.22 -23.48 1.38
N ARG A 39 1.01 -23.42 1.88
CA ARG A 39 2.09 -24.31 1.43
C ARG A 39 1.92 -25.71 2.02
N ILE A 40 2.07 -26.72 1.19
CA ILE A 40 1.98 -28.14 1.56
C ILE A 40 3.18 -28.93 1.04
N SER A 41 3.37 -30.13 1.58
CA SER A 41 4.44 -31.02 1.13
C SER A 41 4.18 -31.51 -0.30
N PHE A 42 5.24 -31.94 -1.01
CA PHE A 42 5.10 -32.47 -2.36
C PHE A 42 4.26 -33.75 -2.39
N SER A 43 4.43 -34.65 -1.43
CA SER A 43 3.64 -35.87 -1.32
C SER A 43 2.16 -35.59 -1.08
N GLU A 44 1.84 -34.60 -0.24
CA GLU A 44 0.47 -34.14 -0.01
C GLU A 44 -0.12 -33.56 -1.31
N ALA A 45 0.66 -32.78 -2.07
CA ALA A 45 0.23 -32.24 -3.35
C ALA A 45 -0.09 -33.37 -4.36
N LEU A 46 0.76 -34.39 -4.45
CA LEU A 46 0.52 -35.55 -5.33
C LEU A 46 -0.72 -36.34 -4.90
N SER A 47 -0.96 -36.52 -3.59
CA SER A 47 -2.16 -37.20 -3.10
C SER A 47 -3.46 -36.49 -3.49
N LEU A 48 -3.43 -35.16 -3.56
CA LEU A 48 -4.58 -34.35 -4.00
C LEU A 48 -4.81 -34.44 -5.53
N LEU A 49 -3.85 -34.94 -6.30
CA LEU A 49 -3.94 -35.08 -7.75
C LEU A 49 -4.34 -36.49 -8.21
N GLU A 50 -4.40 -37.50 -7.33
CA GLU A 50 -4.63 -38.91 -7.70
C GLU A 50 -5.90 -39.14 -8.54
N ASN A 51 -6.90 -38.28 -8.40
CA ASN A 51 -8.18 -38.35 -9.12
C ASN A 51 -8.49 -37.10 -9.95
N GLU A 52 -7.47 -36.28 -10.22
CA GLU A 52 -7.61 -35.01 -10.92
C GLU A 52 -6.82 -35.01 -12.23
N GLU A 53 -7.30 -34.24 -13.22
CA GLU A 53 -6.55 -34.02 -14.45
C GLU A 53 -5.47 -32.97 -14.20
N GLU A 54 -4.24 -33.44 -13.99
CA GLU A 54 -3.11 -32.56 -13.67
C GLU A 54 -2.87 -31.51 -14.77
N GLY A 55 -2.73 -30.24 -14.36
CA GLY A 55 -2.37 -29.16 -15.28
C GLY A 55 -3.54 -28.63 -16.10
N ASN A 56 -4.79 -28.95 -15.74
CA ASN A 56 -6.00 -28.48 -16.43
C ASN A 56 -6.17 -26.95 -16.49
N LEU A 57 -5.36 -26.17 -15.72
CA LEU A 57 -5.26 -24.71 -15.86
C LEU A 57 -3.97 -24.28 -16.56
N SER A 58 -2.84 -24.89 -16.21
CA SER A 58 -1.55 -24.61 -16.80
C SER A 58 -0.57 -25.74 -16.48
N HIS A 59 0.28 -26.09 -17.43
CA HIS A 59 1.29 -27.12 -17.23
C HIS A 59 2.63 -26.68 -17.84
N GLN A 60 3.67 -26.63 -17.01
CA GLN A 60 5.06 -26.43 -17.43
C GLN A 60 5.88 -27.65 -17.02
N PRO A 61 6.20 -28.57 -17.97
CA PRO A 61 6.89 -29.80 -17.65
C PRO A 61 8.17 -29.56 -16.86
N ARG A 62 8.37 -30.31 -15.77
CA ARG A 62 9.54 -30.24 -14.88
C ARG A 62 9.73 -28.91 -14.13
N ARG A 63 8.76 -28.00 -14.19
CA ARG A 63 8.76 -26.74 -13.41
C ARG A 63 7.59 -26.71 -12.44
N PHE A 64 6.38 -26.62 -12.97
CA PHE A 64 5.17 -26.63 -12.16
C PHE A 64 3.93 -27.04 -12.97
N SER A 65 2.90 -27.48 -12.27
CA SER A 65 1.54 -27.67 -12.79
C SER A 65 0.55 -26.86 -11.94
N ARG A 66 -0.50 -26.33 -12.57
CA ARG A 66 -1.64 -25.70 -11.91
C ARG A 66 -2.89 -26.49 -12.25
N THR A 67 -3.55 -26.99 -11.22
CA THR A 67 -4.71 -27.86 -11.34
C THR A 67 -5.86 -27.29 -10.52
N ARG A 68 -7.02 -27.09 -11.16
CA ARG A 68 -8.29 -26.87 -10.49
C ARG A 68 -8.79 -28.22 -9.97
N LEU A 69 -8.95 -28.32 -8.65
CA LEU A 69 -9.48 -29.50 -7.97
C LEU A 69 -11.02 -29.52 -8.08
N ARG A 70 -11.65 -30.68 -7.92
CA ARG A 70 -13.12 -30.85 -7.98
C ARG A 70 -13.88 -30.00 -6.98
N ASP A 71 -13.27 -29.70 -5.83
CA ASP A 71 -13.88 -28.87 -4.79
C ASP A 71 -13.75 -27.35 -5.05
N GLY A 72 -13.19 -26.96 -6.20
CA GLY A 72 -13.05 -25.57 -6.62
C GLY A 72 -11.75 -24.90 -6.17
N ARG A 73 -10.94 -25.56 -5.32
CA ARG A 73 -9.60 -25.07 -4.96
C ARG A 73 -8.64 -25.18 -6.14
N VAL A 74 -7.54 -24.46 -6.06
CA VAL A 74 -6.45 -24.55 -7.05
C VAL A 74 -5.18 -25.01 -6.36
N LEU A 75 -4.58 -26.07 -6.91
CA LEU A 75 -3.29 -26.59 -6.49
C LEU A 75 -2.23 -26.19 -7.50
N GLU A 76 -1.19 -25.52 -7.03
CA GLU A 76 0.04 -25.27 -7.79
C GLU A 76 1.15 -26.17 -7.26
N THR A 77 1.57 -27.14 -8.08
CA THR A 77 2.58 -28.13 -7.72
C THR A 77 3.91 -27.77 -8.36
N PHE A 78 4.96 -27.59 -7.55
CA PHE A 78 6.32 -27.34 -7.99
C PHE A 78 7.13 -28.64 -7.92
N TYR A 79 7.64 -29.09 -9.06
CA TYR A 79 8.39 -30.35 -9.12
C TYR A 79 9.82 -30.20 -8.58
N PRO A 80 10.42 -31.28 -8.04
CA PRO A 80 11.82 -31.27 -7.63
C PRO A 80 12.75 -30.88 -8.78
N LEU A 81 13.68 -29.97 -8.52
CA LEU A 81 14.68 -29.53 -9.50
C LEU A 81 16.05 -30.10 -9.12
N THR A 82 16.68 -30.81 -10.06
CA THR A 82 18.06 -31.29 -9.91
C THR A 82 18.95 -30.52 -10.87
N THR A 83 19.91 -29.76 -10.34
CA THR A 83 20.90 -29.08 -11.18
C THR A 83 22.12 -29.98 -11.39
N PRO A 84 22.65 -30.09 -12.63
CA PRO A 84 23.88 -30.80 -12.87
C PRO A 84 25.04 -30.05 -12.19
N ALA A 85 25.97 -30.80 -11.63
CA ALA A 85 27.18 -30.26 -11.04
C ALA A 85 28.01 -29.53 -12.11
N ARG A 86 28.34 -28.25 -11.88
CA ARG A 86 29.15 -27.43 -12.81
C ARG A 86 30.59 -27.94 -13.01
N SER A 87 31.06 -28.84 -12.16
CA SER A 87 32.40 -29.42 -12.19
C SER A 87 32.30 -30.88 -11.75
N GLY A 88 33.01 -31.78 -12.42
CA GLY A 88 32.91 -33.24 -12.28
C GLY A 88 33.17 -33.83 -10.88
N LYS A 89 33.42 -33.00 -9.86
CA LYS A 89 33.54 -33.39 -8.45
C LYS A 89 32.46 -32.83 -7.52
N ALA A 90 31.56 -31.96 -7.98
CA ALA A 90 30.50 -31.42 -7.13
C ALA A 90 29.28 -32.37 -7.06
N ARG A 91 28.67 -32.50 -5.87
CA ARG A 91 27.44 -33.27 -5.68
C ARG A 91 26.27 -32.56 -6.38
N ARG A 92 25.36 -33.32 -6.99
CA ARG A 92 24.12 -32.78 -7.55
C ARG A 92 23.31 -32.13 -6.44
N ILE A 93 22.86 -30.90 -6.66
CA ILE A 93 21.98 -30.19 -5.73
C ILE A 93 20.55 -30.46 -6.17
N THR A 94 19.76 -31.07 -5.29
CA THR A 94 18.34 -31.34 -5.51
C THR A 94 17.53 -30.46 -4.58
N VAL A 95 16.67 -29.63 -5.15
CA VAL A 95 15.67 -28.86 -4.41
C VAL A 95 14.39 -29.68 -4.38
N ALA A 96 13.87 -29.95 -3.18
CA ALA A 96 12.63 -30.69 -3.01
C ALA A 96 11.45 -29.93 -3.61
N GLY A 97 10.52 -30.67 -4.22
CA GLY A 97 9.25 -30.13 -4.69
C GLY A 97 8.35 -29.71 -3.51
N TYR A 98 7.27 -29.00 -3.82
CA TYR A 98 6.23 -28.63 -2.85
C TYR A 98 4.94 -28.24 -3.58
N GLY A 99 3.83 -28.13 -2.85
CA GLY A 99 2.57 -27.61 -3.38
C GLY A 99 2.17 -26.30 -2.69
N VAL A 100 1.36 -25.50 -3.38
CA VAL A 100 0.65 -24.34 -2.84
C VAL A 100 -0.83 -24.48 -3.18
N ILE A 101 -1.68 -24.46 -2.16
CA ILE A 101 -3.13 -24.49 -2.31
C ILE A 101 -3.70 -23.08 -2.18
N TYR A 102 -4.55 -22.74 -3.13
CA TYR A 102 -5.39 -21.55 -3.14
C TYR A 102 -6.85 -21.99 -2.99
N GLU A 103 -7.65 -21.20 -2.27
CA GLU A 103 -9.08 -21.52 -2.06
C GLU A 103 -9.91 -21.53 -3.34
N SER A 104 -9.48 -20.79 -4.35
CA SER A 104 -10.16 -20.65 -5.62
C SER A 104 -9.22 -20.07 -6.69
N GLU A 105 -9.67 -20.03 -7.94
CA GLU A 105 -8.96 -19.30 -8.99
C GLU A 105 -8.86 -17.81 -8.72
N ALA A 106 -9.88 -17.22 -8.08
CA ALA A 106 -9.84 -15.82 -7.71
C ALA A 106 -8.70 -15.57 -6.71
N ALA A 107 -8.53 -16.45 -5.73
CA ALA A 107 -7.42 -16.39 -4.77
C ALA A 107 -6.05 -16.59 -5.45
N LEU A 108 -5.94 -17.51 -6.42
CA LEU A 108 -4.71 -17.65 -7.23
C LEU A 108 -4.40 -16.37 -8.02
N ARG A 109 -5.40 -15.82 -8.73
CA ARG A 109 -5.24 -14.59 -9.52
C ARG A 109 -4.84 -13.42 -8.63
N GLU A 110 -5.44 -13.31 -7.45
CA GLU A 110 -5.11 -12.28 -6.46
C GLU A 110 -3.70 -12.45 -5.88
N ALA A 111 -3.27 -13.67 -5.57
CA ALA A 111 -1.94 -13.94 -5.04
C ALA A 111 -0.83 -13.76 -6.09
N THR A 112 -1.15 -13.94 -7.37
CA THR A 112 -0.18 -13.87 -8.48
C THR A 112 -0.25 -12.59 -9.30
N ARG A 113 -1.20 -11.69 -9.01
CA ARG A 113 -1.27 -10.42 -9.74
C ARG A 113 -0.05 -9.55 -9.43
N PRO A 114 0.39 -8.71 -10.39
CA PRO A 114 1.32 -7.65 -10.09
C PRO A 114 0.76 -6.77 -8.96
N ARG A 115 1.57 -6.53 -7.93
CA ARG A 115 1.22 -5.65 -6.81
C ARG A 115 2.04 -4.37 -6.90
N HIS A 116 1.40 -3.24 -6.61
CA HIS A 116 2.11 -1.99 -6.47
C HIS A 116 2.71 -1.90 -5.07
N MET A 117 3.88 -1.28 -4.93
CA MET A 117 4.51 -1.14 -3.61
C MET A 117 3.68 -0.32 -2.61
N LEU A 118 2.87 0.61 -3.12
CA LEU A 118 1.97 1.42 -2.29
C LEU A 118 0.70 0.71 -1.89
N GLU A 119 0.37 -0.44 -2.47
CA GLU A 119 -0.94 -1.05 -2.24
C GLU A 119 -1.20 -1.38 -0.76
N ASP A 120 -0.17 -1.85 -0.06
CA ASP A 120 -0.25 -2.14 1.37
C ASP A 120 0.10 -0.92 2.25
N LEU A 121 0.71 0.12 1.68
CA LEU A 121 1.23 1.27 2.43
C LEU A 121 0.30 2.50 2.36
N ILE A 122 -0.24 2.78 1.17
CA ILE A 122 -1.18 3.84 0.83
C ILE A 122 -2.24 3.23 -0.11
N PRO A 123 -3.26 2.55 0.41
CA PRO A 123 -4.30 1.95 -0.42
C PRO A 123 -5.04 2.97 -1.28
N ASP A 124 -5.24 4.19 -0.77
CA ASP A 124 -5.78 5.32 -1.53
C ASP A 124 -4.99 6.62 -1.28
N GLY A 125 -4.34 7.13 -2.33
CA GLY A 125 -3.63 8.41 -2.30
C GLY A 125 -4.53 9.61 -1.97
N ASN A 126 -5.84 9.56 -2.26
CA ASN A 126 -6.76 10.65 -1.90
C ASN A 126 -6.89 10.80 -0.38
N GLU A 127 -6.87 9.70 0.36
CA GLU A 127 -6.97 9.74 1.82
C GLU A 127 -5.81 10.49 2.45
N ILE A 128 -4.60 10.38 1.88
CA ILE A 128 -3.44 11.15 2.33
C ILE A 128 -3.70 12.64 2.17
N VAL A 129 -4.07 13.06 0.95
CA VAL A 129 -4.24 14.48 0.61
C VAL A 129 -5.39 15.10 1.41
N ASN A 130 -6.50 14.39 1.59
CA ASN A 130 -7.67 14.88 2.30
C ASN A 130 -7.48 14.92 3.83
N ASN A 131 -6.60 14.09 4.38
CA ASN A 131 -6.36 13.99 5.82
C ASN A 131 -4.96 14.46 6.24
N LEU A 132 -4.30 15.30 5.43
CA LEU A 132 -2.95 15.81 5.72
C LEU A 132 -2.80 16.37 7.15
N PRO A 133 -3.69 17.27 7.65
CA PRO A 133 -3.54 17.81 9.00
C PRO A 133 -3.59 16.73 10.08
N GLN A 134 -4.49 15.75 9.95
CA GLN A 134 -4.66 14.67 10.91
C GLN A 134 -3.46 13.71 10.89
N LEU A 135 -2.91 13.41 9.72
CA LEU A 135 -1.71 12.59 9.59
C LEU A 135 -0.49 13.27 10.21
N VAL A 136 -0.33 14.58 10.01
CA VAL A 136 0.74 15.36 10.65
C VAL A 136 0.56 15.40 12.18
N GLU A 137 -0.66 15.61 12.67
CA GLU A 137 -0.95 15.59 14.11
C GLU A 137 -0.67 14.22 14.75
N ARG A 138 -0.98 13.11 14.05
CA ARG A 138 -0.60 11.75 14.49
C ARG A 138 0.92 11.58 14.58
N LEU A 139 1.65 12.10 13.59
CA LEU A 139 3.11 12.09 13.60
C LEU A 139 3.67 12.88 14.79
N GLU A 140 3.13 14.08 15.06
CA GLU A 140 3.50 14.88 16.23
C GLU A 140 3.31 14.11 17.53
N ASN A 141 2.13 13.50 17.70
CA ASN A 141 1.82 12.67 18.86
C ASN A 141 2.78 11.48 19.00
N ARG A 142 3.13 10.81 17.89
CA ARG A 142 4.09 9.70 17.87
C ARG A 142 5.50 10.13 18.28
N LEU A 143 5.92 11.32 17.84
CA LEU A 143 7.18 11.95 18.23
C LEU A 143 7.13 12.52 19.66
N ARG A 144 5.97 12.46 20.33
CA ARG A 144 5.69 13.09 21.62
C ARG A 144 5.95 14.60 21.60
N LEU A 145 5.70 15.20 20.44
CA LEU A 145 5.69 16.64 20.25
C LEU A 145 4.26 17.12 20.50
N GLY A 146 4.10 18.26 21.18
CA GLY A 146 2.80 18.92 21.23
C GLY A 146 2.33 19.32 19.82
N ARG A 147 1.05 19.61 19.68
CA ARG A 147 0.44 20.01 18.40
C ARG A 147 1.11 21.27 17.83
N GLY A 148 1.35 21.30 16.51
CA GLY A 148 1.92 22.45 15.80
C GLY A 148 3.42 22.66 16.01
N ARG A 149 4.13 21.64 16.47
CA ARG A 149 5.59 21.66 16.67
C ARG A 149 6.37 21.24 15.43
N LEU A 150 5.72 20.57 14.48
CA LEU A 150 6.26 20.26 13.17
C LEU A 150 5.82 21.35 12.18
N ASP A 151 6.72 22.31 11.94
CA ASP A 151 6.47 23.53 11.16
C ASP A 151 6.86 23.43 9.68
N PHE A 152 7.07 22.21 9.17
CA PHE A 152 7.50 21.94 7.79
C PHE A 152 8.87 22.55 7.43
N THR A 153 9.69 22.86 8.42
CA THR A 153 11.07 23.32 8.19
C THR A 153 12.06 22.15 8.18
N ARG A 154 13.26 22.41 7.66
CA ARG A 154 14.41 21.49 7.79
C ARG A 154 14.71 21.14 9.26
N ALA A 155 14.52 22.07 10.19
CA ALA A 155 14.78 21.80 11.60
C ALA A 155 13.78 20.77 12.17
N SER A 156 12.51 20.85 11.76
CA SER A 156 11.49 19.86 12.13
C SER A 156 11.76 18.49 11.48
N LEU A 157 12.24 18.44 10.23
CA LEU A 157 12.68 17.19 9.61
C LEU A 157 13.84 16.53 10.37
N ARG A 158 14.82 17.30 10.87
CA ARG A 158 15.90 16.75 11.71
C ARG A 158 15.40 16.10 12.99
N ARG A 159 14.29 16.57 13.57
CA ARG A 159 13.66 15.94 14.73
C ARG A 159 13.05 14.59 14.37
N ILE A 160 12.42 14.51 13.20
CA ILE A 160 11.90 13.25 12.64
C ILE A 160 13.06 12.28 12.39
N ASP A 161 14.17 12.75 11.81
CA ASP A 161 15.36 11.93 11.56
C ASP A 161 15.96 11.36 12.84
N ALA A 162 16.08 12.19 13.89
CA ALA A 162 16.57 11.74 15.19
C ALA A 162 15.68 10.65 15.80
N TRP A 163 14.35 10.81 15.69
CA TRP A 163 13.41 9.80 16.15
C TRP A 163 13.46 8.52 15.30
N LEU A 164 13.53 8.67 13.96
CA LEU A 164 13.63 7.55 13.03
C LEU A 164 14.89 6.72 13.27
N ALA A 165 16.02 7.36 13.57
CA ALA A 165 17.24 6.65 13.93
C ALA A 165 17.06 5.75 15.16
N GLY A 166 16.29 6.20 16.17
CA GLY A 166 15.92 5.38 17.32
C GLY A 166 14.95 4.26 16.96
N TYR A 167 13.91 4.59 16.20
CA TYR A 167 12.90 3.64 15.71
C TYR A 167 13.53 2.49 14.91
N GLN A 168 14.42 2.81 13.97
CA GLN A 168 15.09 1.85 13.10
C GLN A 168 16.06 0.93 13.82
N ARG A 169 16.64 1.34 14.96
CA ARG A 169 17.45 0.45 15.81
C ARG A 169 16.63 -0.66 16.47
N SER A 170 15.34 -0.40 16.71
CA SER A 170 14.44 -1.33 17.41
C SER A 170 13.59 -2.21 16.50
N ARG A 171 13.60 -1.96 15.18
CA ARG A 171 12.77 -2.67 14.20
C ARG A 171 13.57 -3.11 12.99
N THR A 172 13.21 -4.26 12.43
CA THR A 172 13.78 -4.77 11.18
C THR A 172 13.12 -4.11 9.97
N THR A 173 13.81 -4.07 8.82
CA THR A 173 13.27 -3.60 7.53
C THR A 173 12.06 -4.41 7.06
N ALA A 174 11.96 -5.67 7.49
CA ALA A 174 10.83 -6.54 7.19
C ALA A 174 9.50 -6.11 7.87
N GLN A 175 9.55 -5.24 8.88
CA GLN A 175 8.35 -4.72 9.54
C GLN A 175 7.91 -3.41 8.86
N THR A 176 6.96 -3.52 7.92
CA THR A 176 6.26 -2.36 7.37
C THR A 176 5.21 -1.86 8.36
N ASP A 177 5.22 -0.56 8.65
CA ASP A 177 4.19 0.13 9.44
C ASP A 177 3.46 1.09 8.49
N PRO A 178 2.34 0.68 7.89
CA PRO A 178 1.62 1.51 6.91
C PRO A 178 1.22 2.86 7.48
N LEU A 179 0.79 2.92 8.75
CA LEU A 179 0.36 4.16 9.38
C LEU A 179 1.54 5.14 9.52
N LEU A 180 2.68 4.68 10.02
CA LEU A 180 3.88 5.51 10.08
C LEU A 180 4.31 5.98 8.68
N PHE A 181 4.23 5.10 7.68
CA PHE A 181 4.58 5.45 6.31
C PHE A 181 3.69 6.56 5.74
N GLN A 182 2.38 6.48 5.97
CA GLN A 182 1.40 7.50 5.57
C GLN A 182 1.66 8.84 6.28
N GLU A 183 1.89 8.80 7.60
CA GLU A 183 2.23 9.97 8.42
C GLU A 183 3.48 10.70 7.89
N LEU A 184 4.55 9.94 7.61
CA LEU A 184 5.80 10.49 7.09
C LEU A 184 5.65 11.00 5.65
N THR A 185 4.92 10.28 4.79
CA THR A 185 4.64 10.69 3.42
C THR A 185 3.86 12.00 3.38
N ALA A 186 2.83 12.14 4.22
CA ALA A 186 2.05 13.36 4.36
C ALA A 186 2.94 14.55 4.78
N TYR A 187 3.72 14.38 5.85
CA TYR A 187 4.57 15.46 6.36
C TYR A 187 5.68 15.86 5.38
N TYR A 188 6.38 14.86 4.81
CA TYR A 188 7.47 15.08 3.88
C TYR A 188 6.97 15.72 2.57
N GLY A 189 5.88 15.19 2.01
CA GLY A 189 5.28 15.74 0.80
C GLY A 189 4.76 17.16 1.00
N GLU A 190 4.15 17.48 2.15
CA GLU A 190 3.71 18.84 2.46
C GLU A 190 4.90 19.80 2.64
N THR A 191 6.02 19.32 3.18
CA THR A 191 7.27 20.07 3.27
C THR A 191 7.80 20.42 1.87
N ILE A 192 7.90 19.44 0.97
CA ILE A 192 8.32 19.67 -0.42
C ILE A 192 7.36 20.61 -1.14
N ARG A 193 6.06 20.38 -1.01
CA ARG A 193 5.03 21.19 -1.65
C ARG A 193 5.20 22.66 -1.29
N ARG A 194 5.43 22.97 -0.02
CA ARG A 194 5.66 24.36 0.44
C ARG A 194 6.94 24.94 -0.14
N LEU A 195 8.04 24.19 -0.12
CA LEU A 195 9.34 24.65 -0.61
C LEU A 195 9.37 24.93 -2.11
N LEU A 196 8.65 24.11 -2.90
CA LEU A 196 8.61 24.23 -4.36
C LEU A 196 7.39 25.03 -4.87
N ASN A 197 6.58 25.58 -3.97
CA ASN A 197 5.28 26.17 -4.31
C ASN A 197 4.42 25.25 -5.20
N GLY A 198 4.43 23.95 -4.87
CA GLY A 198 3.73 22.90 -5.61
C GLY A 198 2.29 22.69 -5.17
N GLN A 199 1.67 21.69 -5.80
CA GLN A 199 0.30 21.25 -5.53
C GLN A 199 0.25 19.72 -5.46
N TRP A 200 -0.52 19.20 -4.51
CA TRP A 200 -0.84 17.78 -4.49
C TRP A 200 -1.64 17.39 -5.74
N ARG A 201 -1.31 16.26 -6.34
CA ARG A 201 -2.01 15.64 -7.45
C ARG A 201 -2.07 14.14 -7.23
N ILE A 202 -3.20 13.55 -7.58
CA ILE A 202 -3.35 12.11 -7.61
C ILE A 202 -2.99 11.63 -9.00
N HIS A 203 -1.95 10.82 -9.08
CA HIS A 203 -1.56 10.12 -10.30
C HIS A 203 -2.11 8.70 -10.27
N ASN A 204 -2.75 8.27 -11.37
CA ASN A 204 -3.34 6.95 -11.48
C ASN A 204 -2.37 6.05 -12.23
N GLU A 205 -1.70 5.16 -11.50
CA GLU A 205 -0.74 4.20 -12.07
C GLU A 205 -1.45 2.87 -12.35
N ARG A 206 -1.34 2.37 -13.58
CA ARG A 206 -1.96 1.10 -13.95
C ARG A 206 -1.07 -0.07 -13.52
N VAL A 207 -1.62 -0.96 -12.70
CA VAL A 207 -0.90 -2.10 -12.13
C VAL A 207 -1.47 -3.38 -12.73
N GLY A 208 -0.77 -3.91 -13.72
CA GLY A 208 -1.28 -5.02 -14.52
C GLY A 208 -2.55 -4.63 -15.31
N ASN A 209 -3.47 -5.57 -15.47
CA ASN A 209 -4.59 -5.38 -16.40
C ASN A 209 -5.82 -4.71 -15.79
N SER A 210 -6.08 -4.94 -14.50
CA SER A 210 -7.38 -4.63 -13.87
C SER A 210 -7.28 -3.71 -12.65
N HIS A 211 -6.08 -3.44 -12.14
CA HIS A 211 -5.89 -2.62 -10.94
C HIS A 211 -5.27 -1.28 -11.30
N VAL A 212 -5.73 -0.23 -10.62
CA VAL A 212 -5.17 1.13 -10.72
C VAL A 212 -4.84 1.57 -9.31
N GLN A 213 -3.56 1.87 -9.09
CA GLN A 213 -3.09 2.44 -7.83
C GLN A 213 -3.13 3.97 -7.93
N THR A 214 -3.62 4.62 -6.89
CA THR A 214 -3.55 6.07 -6.75
C THR A 214 -2.27 6.47 -6.00
N GLU A 215 -1.48 7.36 -6.59
CA GLU A 215 -0.23 7.88 -6.02
C GLU A 215 -0.39 9.36 -5.63
N PRO A 216 -0.12 9.73 -4.36
CA PRO A 216 -0.14 11.12 -3.94
C PRO A 216 1.19 11.80 -4.29
N ASN A 217 1.22 12.53 -5.41
CA ASN A 217 2.41 13.18 -5.95
C ASN A 217 2.33 14.71 -5.81
N ILE A 218 3.47 15.38 -5.96
CA ILE A 218 3.57 16.85 -5.95
C ILE A 218 3.90 17.34 -7.35
N ARG A 219 3.01 18.13 -7.92
CA ARG A 219 3.23 18.84 -9.18
C ARG A 219 3.70 20.27 -8.90
N TYR A 220 4.76 20.73 -9.55
CA TYR A 220 5.29 22.09 -9.42
C TYR A 220 5.87 22.57 -10.75
N SER A 221 6.23 23.86 -10.82
CA SER A 221 6.84 24.46 -12.00
C SER A 221 8.30 24.80 -11.71
N ALA A 222 9.21 24.38 -12.59
CA ALA A 222 10.63 24.71 -12.52
C ALA A 222 11.15 24.99 -13.94
N GLY A 223 11.78 26.16 -14.14
CA GLY A 223 12.28 26.57 -15.46
C GLY A 223 11.18 26.69 -16.54
N GLY A 224 9.93 26.99 -16.15
CA GLY A 224 8.79 27.06 -17.06
C GLY A 224 8.20 25.70 -17.46
N ALA A 225 8.80 24.59 -17.03
CA ALA A 225 8.29 23.25 -17.25
C ALA A 225 7.53 22.73 -16.02
N SER A 226 6.41 22.05 -16.27
CA SER A 226 5.69 21.31 -15.24
C SER A 226 6.45 20.04 -14.88
N ARG A 227 6.73 19.85 -13.59
CA ARG A 227 7.43 18.67 -13.04
C ARG A 227 6.59 18.00 -11.96
N GLU A 228 6.94 16.76 -11.67
CA GLU A 228 6.27 15.94 -10.67
C GLU A 228 7.31 15.22 -9.80
N LEU A 229 7.06 15.23 -8.50
CA LEU A 229 7.85 14.53 -7.49
C LEU A 229 6.94 13.54 -6.75
N LYS A 230 7.50 12.38 -6.38
CA LYS A 230 6.81 11.27 -5.69
C LYS A 230 7.30 11.19 -4.22
N PRO A 231 6.68 11.91 -3.26
CA PRO A 231 7.20 11.99 -1.89
C PRO A 231 7.28 10.63 -1.19
N TRP A 232 6.33 9.74 -1.49
CA TRP A 232 6.29 8.37 -0.97
C TRP A 232 7.55 7.57 -1.37
N SER A 233 8.13 7.82 -2.55
CA SER A 233 9.33 7.12 -3.02
C SER A 233 10.55 7.51 -2.17
N SER A 234 10.71 8.81 -1.92
CA SER A 234 11.72 9.36 -1.02
C SER A 234 11.61 8.79 0.40
N VAL A 235 10.38 8.60 0.90
CA VAL A 235 10.13 7.98 2.21
C VAL A 235 10.47 6.50 2.21
N ILE A 236 10.19 5.76 1.13
CA ILE A 236 10.61 4.34 0.99
C ILE A 236 12.14 4.24 1.09
N SER A 237 12.87 5.06 0.34
CA SER A 237 14.34 5.08 0.40
C SER A 237 14.88 5.39 1.79
N ALA A 238 14.23 6.27 2.55
CA ALA A 238 14.67 6.60 3.90
C ALA A 238 14.36 5.50 4.94
N LEU A 239 13.27 4.74 4.75
CA LEU A 239 12.76 3.79 5.74
C LEU A 239 13.14 2.34 5.49
N TYR A 240 13.06 1.88 4.24
CA TYR A 240 13.00 0.47 3.88
C TYR A 240 14.16 0.01 2.99
N ASP A 241 14.78 0.92 2.25
CA ASP A 241 15.96 0.61 1.43
C ASP A 241 17.18 0.42 2.32
N GLU A 242 17.74 -0.80 2.38
CA GLU A 242 18.84 -1.16 3.27
C GLU A 242 20.12 -0.35 3.01
N ASP A 243 20.38 0.01 1.75
CA ASP A 243 21.58 0.77 1.37
C ASP A 243 21.47 2.25 1.78
N ASN A 244 20.24 2.76 1.84
CA ASN A 244 19.93 4.15 2.13
C ASN A 244 19.30 4.36 3.52
N ARG A 245 19.10 3.29 4.28
CA ARG A 245 18.48 3.32 5.60
C ARG A 245 19.33 4.15 6.56
N GLY A 246 18.68 5.09 7.24
CA GLY A 246 19.34 5.96 8.22
C GLY A 246 19.99 7.21 7.63
N ILE A 247 19.90 7.43 6.31
CA ILE A 247 20.29 8.71 5.68
C ILE A 247 19.45 9.88 6.20
N GLY A 248 18.20 9.61 6.60
CA GLY A 248 17.25 10.59 7.12
C GLY A 248 16.54 11.38 6.01
N LEU A 249 15.31 11.78 6.27
CA LEU A 249 14.47 12.57 5.37
C LEU A 249 15.07 13.94 5.06
N THR A 250 15.85 14.55 5.97
CA THR A 250 16.52 15.82 5.68
C THR A 250 17.50 15.71 4.51
N ARG A 251 18.28 14.62 4.44
CA ARG A 251 19.26 14.43 3.38
C ARG A 251 18.62 13.94 2.08
N VAL A 252 17.51 13.20 2.18
CA VAL A 252 16.68 12.89 1.01
C VAL A 252 16.09 14.18 0.42
N LEU A 253 15.58 15.10 1.26
CA LEU A 253 15.10 16.41 0.82
C LEU A 253 16.17 17.19 0.06
N ASP A 254 17.39 17.23 0.59
CA ASP A 254 18.48 17.95 -0.08
C ASP A 254 18.86 17.31 -1.43
N SER A 255 18.71 15.99 -1.57
CA SER A 255 18.93 15.28 -2.84
C SER A 255 17.82 15.61 -3.84
N ASP A 256 16.57 15.53 -3.40
CA ASP A 256 15.38 15.84 -4.20
C ASP A 256 15.46 17.28 -4.74
N LEU A 257 15.76 18.26 -3.88
CA LEU A 257 15.89 19.66 -4.31
C LEU A 257 17.08 19.90 -5.24
N LYS A 258 18.19 19.17 -5.09
CA LYS A 258 19.38 19.29 -5.96
C LYS A 258 19.14 18.73 -7.35
N VAL A 259 18.49 17.57 -7.46
CA VAL A 259 18.13 16.97 -8.76
C VAL A 259 17.32 17.96 -9.59
N GLU A 260 16.46 18.72 -8.94
CA GLU A 260 15.63 19.72 -9.60
C GLU A 260 16.36 20.98 -10.03
N SER A 261 17.42 21.37 -9.32
CA SER A 261 18.25 22.52 -9.71
C SER A 261 19.14 22.28 -10.95
N LYS A 262 19.41 21.02 -11.31
CA LYS A 262 20.33 20.65 -12.41
C LYS A 262 19.65 20.41 -13.76
N LYS A 263 18.33 20.33 -13.80
CA LYS A 263 17.52 20.15 -15.01
C LYS A 263 16.81 21.43 -15.33
#